data_AF-A0A847YQ87-F1
#
_entry.id   AF-A0A847YQ87-F1
#
_cell.length_a   1.000
_cell.length_b   1.000
_cell.length_c   1.000
_cell.angle_alpha   90.00
_cell.angle_beta   90.00
_cell.angle_gamma   90.00
#
_symmetry.space_group_name_H-M   'P 1'
#
loop_
_entity.id
_entity.type
_entity.pdbx_description
1 polymer ?
#
loop_
_entity_poly.entity_id
_entity_poly.type
_entity_poly.pdbx_seq_one_letter_code
_entity_poly.pdbx_strand_id
1 'polypeptide(L)'
;IDLMLANVCKQNVTRFPYEIARLAEDIAGGLMVTMPSEKDLRNPEIGPVVEKYFKGIDSVPTEFRMRILRLIENLTLGTAAVGYRTESMHGAGSPQAQRIMISRQGNLEQKKELAKAIAGIPPKTRK
;
A
#
# COMPACT_ATOMS: atom_id res chain seq x y z
N ILE A 1 -13.19 -21.41 -5.12
CA ILE A 1 -12.52 -20.28 -4.44
C ILE A 1 -12.65 -20.52 -2.94
N ASP A 2 -11.56 -20.45 -2.19
CA ASP A 2 -11.62 -20.48 -0.73
C ASP A 2 -11.99 -19.08 -0.21
N LEU A 3 -13.16 -18.98 0.41
CA LEU A 3 -13.69 -17.70 0.87
C LEU A 3 -12.89 -17.12 2.04
N MET A 4 -12.34 -17.96 2.91
CA MET A 4 -11.53 -17.50 4.04
C MET A 4 -10.23 -16.88 3.51
N LEU A 5 -9.53 -17.59 2.62
CA LEU A 5 -8.28 -17.11 2.05
C LEU A 5 -8.48 -15.85 1.19
N ALA A 6 -9.60 -15.74 0.47
CA ALA A 6 -9.94 -14.52 -0.27
C ALA A 6 -10.12 -13.31 0.67
N ASN A 7 -10.81 -13.47 1.80
CA ASN A 7 -10.97 -12.40 2.78
C ASN A 7 -9.64 -12.04 3.47
N VAL A 8 -8.77 -13.02 3.74
CA VAL A 8 -7.42 -12.78 4.25
C VAL A 8 -6.60 -11.94 3.27
N CYS A 9 -6.63 -12.29 1.97
CA CYS A 9 -5.97 -11.54 0.92
C CYS A 9 -6.46 -10.09 0.89
N LYS A 10 -7.78 -9.87 0.77
CA LYS A 10 -8.33 -8.51 0.72
C LYS A 10 -8.02 -7.72 1.99
N GLN A 11 -8.10 -8.34 3.18
CA GLN A 11 -7.77 -7.68 4.44
C GLN A 11 -6.31 -7.19 4.49
N ASN A 12 -5.37 -7.92 3.91
CA ASN A 12 -3.98 -7.48 3.79
C ASN A 12 -3.81 -6.37 2.75
N VAL A 13 -4.54 -6.43 1.63
CA VAL A 13 -4.59 -5.37 0.60
C VAL A 13 -5.10 -4.04 1.17
N THR A 14 -5.96 -4.06 2.20
CA THR A 14 -6.39 -2.81 2.87
C THR A 14 -5.27 -2.10 3.66
N ARG A 15 -4.09 -2.73 3.80
CA ARG A 15 -2.99 -2.24 4.65
C ARG A 15 -1.69 -2.06 3.87
N PHE A 16 -1.23 -3.10 3.19
CA PHE A 16 0.14 -3.12 2.64
C PHE A 16 0.42 -2.09 1.55
N PRO A 17 -0.51 -1.74 0.64
CA PRO A 17 -0.28 -0.66 -0.32
C PRO A 17 0.07 0.69 0.33
N TYR A 18 -0.46 0.96 1.54
CA TYR A 18 -0.14 2.19 2.28
C TYR A 18 1.30 2.18 2.80
N GLU A 19 1.78 1.03 3.29
CA GLU A 19 3.15 0.90 3.78
C GLU A 19 4.16 0.85 2.62
N ILE A 20 3.81 0.18 1.52
CA ILE A 20 4.63 0.16 0.30
C ILE A 20 4.76 1.59 -0.25
N ALA A 21 3.67 2.36 -0.29
CA ALA A 21 3.70 3.77 -0.68
C ALA A 21 4.61 4.58 0.25
N ARG A 22 4.45 4.44 1.58
CA ARG A 22 5.29 5.14 2.57
C ARG A 22 6.78 4.86 2.38
N LEU A 23 7.15 3.60 2.14
CA LEU A 23 8.54 3.20 1.89
C LEU A 23 9.07 3.75 0.56
N ALA A 24 8.25 3.77 -0.49
CA ALA A 24 8.63 4.36 -1.77
C ALA A 24 8.88 5.86 -1.65
N GLU A 25 8.06 6.58 -0.88
CA GLU A 25 8.23 8.02 -0.59
C GLU A 25 9.53 8.29 0.18
N ASP A 26 9.83 7.49 1.21
CA ASP A 26 11.06 7.56 2.00
C ASP A 26 12.31 7.40 1.11
N ILE A 27 12.33 6.35 0.27
CA ILE A 27 13.46 6.07 -0.64
C ILE A 27 13.59 7.15 -1.74
N ALA A 28 12.46 7.66 -2.26
CA ALA A 28 12.48 8.68 -3.30
C ALA A 28 13.03 10.03 -2.81
N GLY A 29 12.78 10.36 -1.55
CA GLY A 29 13.18 11.61 -0.92
C GLY A 29 12.34 12.82 -1.34
N GLY A 30 12.62 13.97 -0.72
CA GLY A 30 11.77 15.16 -0.79
C GLY A 30 11.64 15.82 -2.16
N LEU A 31 12.50 15.49 -3.12
CA LEU A 31 12.36 16.02 -4.48
C LEU A 31 11.05 15.54 -5.11
N MET A 32 10.58 14.33 -4.79
CA MET A 32 9.34 13.78 -5.36
C MET A 32 8.13 14.73 -5.23
N VAL A 33 8.04 15.49 -4.13
CA VAL A 33 6.94 16.43 -3.86
C VAL A 33 7.30 17.92 -4.02
N THR A 34 8.56 18.24 -4.29
CA THR A 34 9.04 19.63 -4.45
C THR A 34 9.65 19.91 -5.83
N MET A 35 9.61 18.92 -6.73
CA MET A 35 10.17 18.99 -8.07
C MET A 35 9.45 20.03 -8.93
N PRO A 36 10.21 20.83 -9.72
CA PRO A 36 9.62 21.78 -10.65
C PRO A 36 8.75 21.10 -11.72
N SER A 37 7.95 21.90 -12.41
CA SER A 37 7.10 21.41 -13.48
C SER A 37 7.91 21.02 -14.72
N GLU A 38 7.33 20.22 -15.61
CA GLU A 38 7.96 19.97 -16.91
C GLU A 38 8.15 21.26 -17.72
N LYS A 39 7.25 22.25 -17.56
CA LYS A 39 7.39 23.55 -18.23
C LYS A 39 8.67 24.27 -17.82
N ASP A 40 9.06 24.17 -16.54
CA ASP A 40 10.31 24.76 -16.04
C ASP A 40 11.52 24.03 -16.60
N LEU A 41 11.46 22.69 -16.71
CA LEU A 41 12.52 21.89 -17.33
C LEU A 41 12.72 22.22 -18.82
N ARG A 42 11.64 22.51 -19.55
CA ARG A 42 11.69 22.88 -20.99
C ARG A 42 11.91 24.37 -21.23
N ASN A 43 11.90 25.19 -20.19
CA ASN A 43 12.10 26.63 -20.32
C ASN A 43 13.56 26.90 -20.74
N PRO A 44 13.82 27.75 -21.75
CA PRO A 44 15.17 28.00 -22.26
C PRO A 44 16.11 28.68 -21.25
N GLU A 45 15.57 29.41 -20.28
CA GLU A 45 16.33 30.11 -19.23
C GLU A 45 16.47 29.27 -17.96
N ILE A 46 15.36 28.65 -17.51
CA ILE A 46 15.31 27.90 -16.24
C ILE A 46 15.77 26.45 -16.42
N GLY A 47 15.51 25.85 -17.58
CA GLY A 47 15.84 24.45 -17.88
C GLY A 47 17.30 24.09 -17.63
N PRO A 48 18.29 24.88 -18.12
CA PRO A 48 19.70 24.64 -17.83
C PRO A 48 20.04 24.65 -16.33
N VAL A 49 19.34 25.46 -15.52
CA VAL A 49 19.50 25.49 -14.07
C VAL A 49 18.93 24.23 -13.43
N VAL A 50 17.75 23.80 -13.89
CA VAL A 50 17.11 22.57 -13.43
C VAL A 50 17.97 21.36 -13.75
N GLU A 51 18.46 21.25 -14.98
CA GLU A 51 19.33 20.16 -15.43
C GLU A 51 20.60 20.05 -14.58
N LYS A 52 21.22 21.20 -14.26
CA LYS A 52 22.44 21.27 -13.46
C LYS A 52 22.23 20.86 -12.00
N TYR A 53 21.23 21.44 -11.32
CA TYR A 53 21.09 21.29 -9.86
C TYR A 53 20.23 20.10 -9.42
N PHE A 54 19.36 19.58 -10.29
CA PHE A 54 18.59 18.36 -9.99
C PHE A 54 19.23 17.08 -10.55
N LYS A 55 20.45 17.17 -11.11
CA LYS A 55 21.23 16.01 -11.54
C LYS A 55 21.48 15.05 -10.37
N GLY A 56 21.41 13.76 -10.64
CA GLY A 56 21.85 12.70 -9.72
C GLY A 56 23.31 12.33 -9.97
N ILE A 57 23.60 11.03 -10.03
CA ILE A 57 24.90 10.53 -10.48
C ILE A 57 25.15 10.89 -11.94
N ASP A 58 26.43 10.98 -12.33
CA ASP A 58 26.85 11.54 -13.62
C ASP A 58 26.29 10.79 -14.83
N SER A 59 26.15 9.46 -14.71
CA SER A 59 25.72 8.55 -15.77
C SER A 59 24.21 8.56 -16.05
N VAL A 60 23.40 9.28 -15.26
CA VAL A 60 21.93 9.28 -15.40
C VAL A 60 21.44 10.67 -15.81
N PRO A 61 20.70 10.80 -16.93
CA PRO A 61 20.07 12.06 -17.32
C PRO A 61 19.10 12.58 -16.25
N THR A 62 19.13 13.89 -15.98
CA THR A 62 18.24 14.55 -14.99
C THR A 62 16.77 14.26 -15.29
N GLU A 63 16.36 14.28 -16.56
CA GLU A 63 14.99 13.98 -16.97
C GLU A 63 14.53 12.57 -16.56
N PHE A 64 15.41 11.56 -16.60
CA PHE A 64 15.05 10.19 -16.24
C PHE A 64 14.78 10.09 -14.74
N ARG A 65 15.61 10.76 -13.93
CA ARG A 65 15.39 10.91 -12.50
C ARG A 65 14.05 11.62 -12.22
N MET A 66 13.73 12.69 -12.93
CA MET A 66 12.46 13.40 -12.76
C MET A 66 11.25 12.53 -13.13
N ARG A 67 11.33 11.75 -14.21
CA ARG A 67 10.25 10.85 -14.65
C ARG A 67 9.94 9.76 -13.64
N ILE A 68 10.95 9.10 -13.06
CA ILE A 68 10.70 8.08 -12.03
C ILE A 68 10.10 8.69 -10.76
N LEU A 69 10.53 9.89 -10.38
CA LEU A 69 9.94 10.60 -9.24
C LEU A 69 8.47 10.97 -9.49
N ARG A 70 8.12 11.44 -10.69
CA ARG A 70 6.70 11.68 -11.07
C ARG A 70 5.88 10.40 -11.08
N LEU A 71 6.45 9.26 -11.46
CA LEU A 71 5.75 7.97 -11.39
C LEU A 71 5.44 7.59 -9.94
N ILE A 72 6.41 7.73 -9.04
CA ILE A 72 6.22 7.46 -7.60
C ILE A 72 5.15 8.40 -7.04
N GLU A 73 5.27 9.71 -7.28
CA GLU A 73 4.27 10.70 -6.88
C GLU A 73 2.87 10.30 -7.34
N ASN A 74 2.72 9.92 -8.61
CA ASN A 74 1.42 9.56 -9.16
C ASN A 74 0.80 8.31 -8.49
N LEU A 75 1.63 7.33 -8.16
CA LEU A 75 1.20 6.09 -7.51
C LEU A 75 0.89 6.27 -6.02
N THR A 76 1.50 7.24 -5.33
CA THR A 76 1.34 7.39 -3.87
C THR A 76 0.45 8.56 -3.46
N LEU A 77 0.37 9.61 -4.28
CA LEU A 77 -0.41 10.84 -4.03
C LEU A 77 -1.30 11.27 -5.21
N GLY A 78 -0.91 10.94 -6.45
CA GLY A 78 -1.62 11.39 -7.66
C GLY A 78 -2.84 10.56 -8.05
N THR A 79 -3.19 10.58 -9.34
CA THR A 79 -4.44 9.97 -9.83
C THR A 79 -4.41 8.44 -9.71
N ALA A 80 -3.25 7.81 -9.88
CA ALA A 80 -3.12 6.37 -9.73
C ALA A 80 -3.20 5.93 -8.25
N ALA A 81 -2.89 6.82 -7.29
CA ALA A 81 -3.04 6.53 -5.87
C ALA A 81 -4.49 6.28 -5.45
N VAL A 82 -5.47 6.79 -6.21
CA VAL A 82 -6.89 6.48 -6.01
C VAL A 82 -7.14 4.98 -6.11
N GLY A 83 -6.60 4.33 -7.14
CA GLY A 83 -6.66 2.88 -7.29
C GLY A 83 -5.76 2.18 -6.30
N TYR A 84 -4.48 2.56 -6.27
CA TYR A 84 -3.50 1.82 -5.49
C TYR A 84 -3.77 1.82 -3.97
N ARG A 85 -4.31 2.91 -3.42
CA ARG A 85 -4.61 3.06 -1.98
C ARG A 85 -6.09 2.94 -1.68
N THR A 86 -6.92 3.84 -2.21
CA THR A 86 -8.32 3.97 -1.80
C THR A 86 -9.20 2.83 -2.35
N GLU A 87 -8.98 2.37 -3.58
CA GLU A 87 -9.64 1.17 -4.10
C GLU A 87 -9.13 -0.08 -3.35
N SER A 88 -7.83 -0.20 -3.11
CA SER A 88 -7.30 -1.25 -2.21
C SER A 88 -7.96 -1.27 -0.84
N MET A 89 -8.36 -0.12 -0.29
CA MET A 89 -9.10 -0.02 0.98
C MET A 89 -10.58 -0.44 0.87
N HIS A 90 -11.27 -0.06 -0.20
CA HIS A 90 -12.75 -0.12 -0.25
C HIS A 90 -13.34 -1.04 -1.33
N GLY A 91 -12.57 -1.41 -2.35
CA GLY A 91 -12.97 -2.35 -3.39
C GLY A 91 -13.36 -3.71 -2.81
N ALA A 92 -14.49 -4.27 -3.27
CA ALA A 92 -15.09 -5.48 -2.71
C ALA A 92 -15.45 -5.40 -1.20
N GLY A 93 -15.60 -4.18 -0.66
CA GLY A 93 -16.03 -3.91 0.71
C GLY A 93 -14.93 -3.32 1.59
N SER A 94 -15.30 -2.35 2.43
CA SER A 94 -14.42 -1.76 3.44
C SER A 94 -13.91 -2.81 4.45
N PRO A 95 -12.77 -2.57 5.14
CA PRO A 95 -12.07 -3.59 5.97
C PRO A 95 -12.96 -4.34 6.97
N GLN A 96 -13.98 -3.67 7.50
CA GLN A 96 -14.89 -4.29 8.46
C GLN A 96 -15.70 -5.44 7.84
N ALA A 97 -16.01 -5.36 6.53
CA ALA A 97 -16.71 -6.42 5.82
C ALA A 97 -15.90 -7.73 5.83
N GLN A 98 -14.59 -7.67 5.54
CA GLN A 98 -13.74 -8.87 5.57
C GLN A 98 -13.58 -9.40 7.00
N ARG A 99 -13.44 -8.53 8.02
CA ARG A 99 -13.38 -8.96 9.43
C ARG A 99 -14.63 -9.70 9.87
N ILE A 100 -15.81 -9.25 9.44
CA ILE A 100 -17.08 -9.95 9.72
C ILE A 100 -17.09 -11.33 9.05
N MET A 101 -16.70 -11.42 7.78
CA MET A 101 -16.69 -12.69 7.05
C MET A 101 -15.67 -13.69 7.62
N ILE A 102 -14.48 -13.23 7.99
CA ILE A 102 -13.46 -14.04 8.66
C ILE A 102 -13.98 -14.54 10.01
N SER A 103 -14.65 -13.69 10.80
CA SER A 103 -15.24 -14.10 12.08
C SER A 103 -16.30 -15.21 11.89
N ARG A 104 -17.18 -15.07 10.89
CA ARG A 104 -18.21 -16.06 10.55
C ARG A 104 -17.61 -17.41 10.10
N GLN A 105 -16.49 -17.38 9.39
CA GLN A 105 -15.86 -18.59 8.84
C GLN A 105 -14.73 -19.15 9.73
N GLY A 106 -14.35 -18.43 10.79
CA GLY A 106 -13.16 -18.74 11.60
C GLY A 106 -13.32 -19.88 12.60
N ASN A 107 -14.50 -20.49 12.66
CA ASN A 107 -14.89 -21.60 13.52
C ASN A 107 -14.39 -21.47 14.98
N LEU A 108 -14.74 -20.34 15.61
CA LEU A 108 -14.21 -19.99 16.94
C LEU A 108 -14.60 -21.01 18.01
N GLU A 109 -15.78 -21.63 17.92
CA GLU A 109 -16.20 -22.66 18.88
C GLU A 109 -15.33 -23.90 18.84
N GLN A 110 -14.99 -24.40 17.65
CA GLN A 110 -14.02 -25.50 17.53
C GLN A 110 -12.67 -25.13 18.14
N LYS A 111 -12.16 -23.92 17.88
CA LYS A 111 -10.90 -23.43 18.45
C LYS A 111 -10.94 -23.31 19.98
N LYS A 112 -12.08 -22.94 20.56
CA LYS A 112 -12.29 -22.93 22.01
C LYS A 112 -12.22 -24.34 22.59
N GLU A 113 -12.81 -25.34 21.94
CA GLU A 113 -12.71 -26.73 22.39
C GLU A 113 -11.27 -27.26 22.31
N LEU A 114 -10.52 -26.93 21.25
CA LEU A 114 -9.09 -27.26 21.17
C LEU A 114 -8.28 -26.62 22.31
N ALA A 115 -8.55 -25.34 22.63
CA ALA A 115 -7.89 -24.66 23.74
C ALA A 115 -8.23 -25.29 25.10
N LYS A 116 -9.50 -25.68 25.33
CA LYS A 116 -9.92 -26.40 26.53
C LYS A 116 -9.22 -27.75 26.68
N ALA A 117 -9.09 -28.50 25.60
CA ALA A 117 -8.40 -29.78 25.60
C ALA A 117 -6.92 -29.63 26.02
N ILE A 118 -6.21 -28.63 25.48
CA ILE A 118 -4.83 -28.33 25.86
C ILE A 118 -4.74 -27.89 27.33
N ALA A 119 -5.71 -27.12 27.82
CA ALA A 119 -5.76 -26.65 29.19
C ALA A 119 -6.26 -27.70 30.21
N GLY A 120 -6.58 -28.93 29.79
CA GLY A 120 -7.11 -29.98 30.67
C GLY A 120 -8.54 -29.71 31.17
N ILE A 121 -9.29 -28.83 30.51
CA ILE A 121 -10.67 -28.51 30.87
C ILE A 121 -11.60 -29.53 30.19
N PRO A 122 -12.36 -30.34 30.96
CA PRO A 122 -13.22 -31.36 30.37
C PRO A 122 -14.36 -30.74 29.54
N PRO A 123 -14.85 -31.44 28.50
CA PRO A 123 -16.03 -31.01 27.76
C PRO A 123 -17.21 -30.83 28.72
N LYS A 124 -18.05 -29.81 28.49
CA LYS A 124 -19.29 -29.66 29.26
C LYS A 124 -20.12 -30.94 29.07
N THR A 125 -20.31 -31.70 30.14
CA THR A 125 -21.28 -32.79 30.17
C THR A 125 -22.67 -32.19 29.95
N ARG A 126 -23.34 -32.59 28.86
CA ARG A 126 -24.77 -32.26 28.67
C ARG A 126 -25.55 -32.90 29.82
N LYS A 127 -26.22 -32.08 30.62
CA LYS A 127 -27.36 -32.52 31.43
C LYS A 127 -28.58 -32.64 30.54
#